data_AF-A0A8J4QP86-F1
#
_entry.id   AF-A0A8J4QP86-F1
#
_cell.length_a   1.000
_cell.length_b   1.000
_cell.length_c   1.000
_cell.angle_alpha   90.00
_cell.angle_beta   90.00
_cell.angle_gamma   90.00
#
_symmetry.space_group_name_H-M   'P 1'
#
loop_
_entity.id
_entity.type
_entity.pdbx_description
1 polymer ?
#
loop_
_entity_poly.entity_id
_entity_poly.type
_entity_poly.pdbx_seq_one_letter_code
_entity_poly.pdbx_strand_id
1 'polypeptide(L)'
;MLSATTTAFVSKVPIAFPSLPPPNPNVSTCGIKNDGQIVLQRVTESKTKSLRLRLVTNSVSEDSSASVDVDVPFPSDYFELLQQARKATELALKDNRQLMEIEFPTAGLESVPGDGEGGIEMTGSMQLIREFCEGFINPEKATRTRIFFPEASEVQFARQSAFEGASFKLDYLTKPSFFEDFGFSEKVKMADRVKPEDELFLVAYPYFNVNEMLVVEELYKEAVENTARKLIIFNGELDRIRSGYYPSFFYPKLAKLSKTLLPMMETVYYIHNFKGRNGGILFRCYPGPWKLEMSVF
;
A
#
# COMPACT_ATOMS: atom_id res chain seq x y z
N MET A 1 4.60 -50.26 -34.09
CA MET A 1 4.41 -48.93 -34.71
C MET A 1 2.95 -48.76 -35.06
N LEU A 2 2.24 -47.89 -34.35
CA LEU A 2 0.99 -47.25 -34.79
C LEU A 2 0.76 -46.07 -33.84
N SER A 3 0.87 -44.88 -34.41
CA SER A 3 0.71 -43.57 -33.76
C SER A 3 -0.78 -43.26 -33.66
N ALA A 4 -1.25 -42.85 -32.48
CA ALA A 4 -2.59 -42.27 -32.31
C ALA A 4 -2.43 -40.83 -31.83
N THR A 5 -2.60 -39.91 -32.76
CA THR A 5 -2.62 -38.46 -32.53
C THR A 5 -4.03 -38.07 -32.08
N THR A 6 -4.18 -37.56 -30.87
CA THR A 6 -5.45 -36.99 -30.39
C THR A 6 -5.36 -35.47 -30.39
N THR A 7 -5.94 -34.86 -31.42
CA THR A 7 -6.28 -33.44 -31.49
C THR A 7 -7.49 -33.14 -30.60
N ALA A 8 -7.33 -32.29 -29.59
CA ALA A 8 -8.43 -31.75 -28.80
C ALA A 8 -8.97 -30.46 -29.44
N PHE A 9 -10.27 -30.46 -29.74
CA PHE A 9 -11.01 -29.30 -30.25
C PHE A 9 -11.22 -28.28 -29.14
N VAL A 10 -10.74 -27.04 -29.35
CA VAL A 10 -11.10 -25.88 -28.52
C VAL A 10 -12.42 -25.31 -29.05
N SER A 11 -13.49 -25.47 -28.27
CA SER A 11 -14.76 -24.80 -28.52
C SER A 11 -14.67 -23.35 -28.02
N LYS A 12 -14.68 -22.39 -28.95
CA LYS A 12 -14.86 -20.96 -28.65
C LYS A 12 -16.36 -20.67 -28.56
N VAL A 13 -16.86 -20.44 -27.36
CA VAL A 13 -18.19 -19.84 -27.14
C VAL A 13 -17.97 -18.41 -26.62
N PRO A 14 -18.54 -17.37 -27.27
CA PRO A 14 -18.44 -16.00 -26.77
C PRO A 14 -19.45 -15.81 -25.63
N ILE A 15 -18.96 -15.43 -24.44
CA ILE A 15 -19.80 -15.01 -23.33
C ILE A 15 -20.13 -13.53 -23.52
N ALA A 16 -21.40 -13.23 -23.77
CA ALA A 16 -21.92 -11.87 -23.82
C ALA A 16 -22.23 -11.40 -22.39
N PHE A 17 -21.62 -10.29 -21.97
CA PHE A 17 -21.96 -9.61 -20.73
C PHE A 17 -23.14 -8.64 -20.97
N PRO A 18 -24.19 -8.64 -20.12
CA PRO A 18 -25.25 -7.65 -20.23
C PRO A 18 -24.72 -6.27 -19.80
N SER A 19 -24.81 -5.29 -20.69
CA SER A 19 -24.50 -3.89 -20.44
C SER A 19 -25.47 -3.28 -19.43
N LEU A 20 -24.94 -2.66 -18.36
CA LEU A 20 -25.71 -1.83 -17.43
C LEU A 20 -26.18 -0.54 -18.13
N PRO A 21 -27.42 -0.08 -17.90
CA PRO A 21 -27.93 1.14 -18.51
C PRO A 21 -27.30 2.39 -17.86
N PRO A 22 -27.07 3.47 -18.64
CA PRO A 22 -26.54 4.72 -18.11
C PRO A 22 -27.57 5.45 -17.22
N PRO A 23 -27.13 6.21 -16.21
CA PRO A 23 -28.04 6.98 -15.37
C PRO A 23 -28.61 8.18 -16.14
N ASN A 24 -29.94 8.27 -16.17
CA ASN A 24 -30.67 9.41 -16.70
C ASN A 24 -30.63 10.58 -15.69
N PRO A 25 -30.29 11.82 -16.10
CA PRO A 25 -30.33 12.97 -15.22
C PRO A 25 -31.71 13.61 -15.33
N ASN A 26 -32.54 13.58 -14.28
CA ASN A 26 -33.69 14.48 -14.21
C ASN A 26 -34.31 14.62 -12.82
N VAL A 27 -34.53 15.91 -12.47
CA VAL A 27 -35.51 16.47 -11.50
C VAL A 27 -35.06 16.42 -10.02
N SER A 28 -35.09 17.50 -9.22
CA SER A 28 -35.93 18.70 -9.23
C SER A 28 -35.23 19.91 -8.60
N THR A 29 -35.38 21.06 -9.24
CA THR A 29 -35.31 22.39 -8.63
C THR A 29 -36.42 22.55 -7.60
N CYS A 30 -36.07 22.79 -6.34
CA CYS A 30 -37.00 23.34 -5.36
C CYS A 30 -36.82 24.85 -5.33
N GLY A 31 -37.80 25.56 -5.89
CA GLY A 31 -37.85 27.01 -5.88
C GLY A 31 -38.25 27.52 -4.50
N ILE A 32 -37.48 28.48 -3.98
CA ILE A 32 -37.93 29.35 -2.89
C ILE A 32 -38.31 30.69 -3.52
N LYS A 33 -39.57 31.04 -3.34
CA LYS A 33 -40.18 32.30 -3.79
C LYS A 33 -39.61 33.47 -3.00
N ASN A 34 -39.34 34.56 -3.73
CA ASN A 34 -39.11 35.89 -3.20
C ASN A 34 -40.33 36.40 -2.43
N ASP A 35 -40.07 37.05 -1.30
CA ASP A 35 -40.86 38.19 -0.82
C ASP A 35 -39.89 39.30 -0.45
N GLY A 36 -40.16 40.50 -0.98
CA GLY A 36 -39.18 41.60 -1.04
C GLY A 36 -39.18 42.51 0.17
N GLN A 37 -38.05 43.22 0.37
CA GLN A 37 -38.07 44.67 0.56
C GLN A 37 -36.67 45.27 0.34
N ILE A 38 -36.70 46.44 -0.30
CA ILE A 38 -35.61 47.29 -0.76
C ILE A 38 -34.95 47.98 0.43
N VAL A 39 -33.61 48.00 0.53
CA VAL A 39 -32.82 49.22 0.85
C VAL A 39 -31.42 49.08 0.24
N LEU A 40 -31.10 50.04 -0.61
CA LEU A 40 -29.79 50.32 -1.19
C LEU A 40 -28.90 50.96 -0.11
N GLN A 41 -27.78 50.32 0.25
CA GLN A 41 -26.71 51.02 0.98
C GLN A 41 -25.34 50.64 0.42
N ARG A 42 -24.71 51.65 -0.21
CA ARG A 42 -23.31 51.64 -0.62
C ARG A 42 -22.43 51.30 0.57
N VAL A 43 -21.54 50.33 0.42
CA VAL A 43 -20.35 50.20 1.26
C VAL A 43 -19.13 50.16 0.35
N THR A 44 -18.24 51.09 0.66
CA THR A 44 -16.99 51.44 0.03
C THR A 44 -15.95 50.32 0.05
N GLU A 45 -15.17 50.26 -1.02
CA GLU A 45 -13.92 49.51 -1.11
C GLU A 45 -13.02 49.79 0.10
N SER A 46 -12.62 48.72 0.78
CA SER A 46 -11.52 48.77 1.74
C SER A 46 -10.42 47.82 1.26
N LYS A 47 -9.33 48.43 0.76
CA LYS A 47 -8.06 47.76 0.48
C LYS A 47 -7.47 47.27 1.80
N THR A 48 -7.51 45.96 2.05
CA THR A 48 -6.70 45.34 3.11
C THR A 48 -5.57 44.54 2.48
N LYS A 49 -4.36 45.08 2.63
CA LYS A 49 -3.09 44.43 2.27
C LYS A 49 -2.97 43.12 3.07
N SER A 50 -2.84 42.00 2.36
CA SER A 50 -2.47 40.70 2.92
C SER A 50 -1.07 40.80 3.53
N LEU A 51 -0.98 40.76 4.86
CA LEU A 51 0.27 40.54 5.58
C LEU A 51 0.45 39.03 5.74
N ARG A 52 1.42 38.46 5.00
CA ARG A 52 1.94 37.11 5.24
C ARG A 52 2.54 37.06 6.65
N LEU A 53 1.81 36.53 7.63
CA LEU A 53 2.44 36.04 8.86
C LEU A 53 2.98 34.64 8.58
N ARG A 54 4.29 34.53 8.37
CA ARG A 54 5.06 33.30 8.58
C ARG A 54 5.15 33.09 10.09
N LEU A 55 4.33 32.20 10.64
CA LEU A 55 4.53 31.72 12.00
C LEU A 55 5.51 30.53 11.92
N VAL A 56 6.78 30.79 12.21
CA VAL A 56 7.78 29.76 12.48
C VAL A 56 7.92 29.69 14.00
N THR A 57 7.37 28.66 14.62
CA THR A 57 7.60 28.35 16.03
C THR A 57 8.72 27.32 16.12
N ASN A 58 9.94 27.79 16.41
CA ASN A 58 11.02 26.91 16.87
C ASN A 58 10.96 26.86 18.40
N SER A 59 10.43 25.78 18.95
CA SER A 59 10.61 25.44 20.36
C SER A 59 11.86 24.59 20.51
N VAL A 60 12.93 25.18 21.02
CA VAL A 60 14.13 24.47 21.46
C VAL A 60 13.85 23.89 22.84
N SER A 61 13.88 22.57 22.96
CA SER A 61 14.16 21.87 24.21
C SER A 61 15.31 20.92 23.91
N GLU A 62 16.48 21.23 24.47
CA GLU A 62 17.65 20.36 24.44
C GLU A 62 17.31 19.03 25.12
N ASP A 63 17.24 17.97 24.33
CA ASP A 63 17.63 16.64 24.78
C ASP A 63 18.51 16.03 23.70
N SER A 64 19.75 15.76 24.09
CA SER A 64 20.83 15.27 23.25
C SER A 64 20.57 13.83 22.82
N SER A 65 19.89 13.65 21.69
CA SER A 65 20.15 12.53 20.80
C SER A 65 20.37 13.12 19.41
N ALA A 66 21.53 12.87 18.83
CA ALA A 66 21.88 13.39 17.52
C ALA A 66 20.98 12.73 16.46
N SER A 67 19.78 13.28 16.26
CA SER A 67 19.01 13.05 15.04
C SER A 67 19.78 13.75 13.93
N VAL A 68 20.60 13.00 13.21
CA VAL A 68 21.10 13.47 11.92
C VAL A 68 19.84 13.72 11.09
N ASP A 69 19.52 14.99 10.84
CA ASP A 69 18.46 15.35 9.92
C ASP A 69 18.93 14.90 8.53
N VAL A 70 18.63 13.64 8.19
CA VAL A 70 18.99 13.07 6.89
C VAL A 70 18.00 13.66 5.90
N ASP A 71 18.36 14.80 5.34
CA ASP A 71 17.57 15.47 4.30
C ASP A 71 17.68 14.67 2.99
N VAL A 72 16.86 13.61 2.88
CA VAL A 72 16.77 12.80 1.65
C VAL A 72 15.84 13.50 0.65
N PRO A 73 16.27 13.77 -0.59
CA PRO A 73 15.41 14.38 -1.61
C PRO A 73 14.40 13.38 -2.17
N PHE A 74 13.31 13.88 -2.77
CA PHE A 74 12.39 13.05 -3.54
C PHE A 74 13.14 12.36 -4.71
N PRO A 75 12.93 11.04 -4.95
CA PRO A 75 13.68 10.31 -5.96
C PRO A 75 13.34 10.76 -7.38
N SER A 76 14.33 10.79 -8.28
CA SER A 76 14.08 11.10 -9.70
C SER A 76 13.54 9.92 -10.50
N ASP A 77 13.81 8.69 -10.05
CA ASP A 77 13.39 7.45 -10.71
C ASP A 77 13.21 6.30 -9.70
N TYR A 78 12.71 5.14 -10.19
CA TYR A 78 12.52 3.95 -9.36
C TYR A 78 13.83 3.33 -8.86
N PHE A 79 14.95 3.53 -9.56
CA PHE A 79 16.23 3.01 -9.11
C PHE A 79 16.68 3.75 -7.84
N GLU A 80 16.65 5.09 -7.87
CA GLU A 80 16.94 5.92 -6.71
C GLU A 80 15.96 5.63 -5.57
N LEU A 81 14.66 5.55 -5.87
CA LEU A 81 13.62 5.19 -4.91
C LEU A 81 13.97 3.90 -4.17
N LEU A 82 14.32 2.84 -4.90
CA LEU A 82 14.66 1.56 -4.30
C LEU A 82 15.95 1.65 -3.46
N GLN A 83 16.96 2.41 -3.89
CA GLN A 83 18.15 2.63 -3.06
C GLN A 83 17.82 3.34 -1.75
N GLN A 84 17.00 4.40 -1.81
CA GLN A 84 16.56 5.13 -0.63
C GLN A 84 15.74 4.22 0.31
N ALA A 85 14.78 3.46 -0.23
CA ALA A 85 13.96 2.52 0.54
C ALA A 85 14.80 1.43 1.22
N ARG A 86 15.80 0.85 0.53
CA ARG A 86 16.71 -0.14 1.12
C ARG A 86 17.51 0.45 2.28
N LYS A 87 18.12 1.61 2.07
CA LYS A 87 18.89 2.31 3.11
C LYS A 87 18.02 2.65 4.33
N ALA A 88 16.81 3.15 4.09
CA ALA A 88 15.84 3.43 5.15
C ALA A 88 15.50 2.14 5.94
N THR A 89 15.28 1.03 5.23
CA THR A 89 14.98 -0.27 5.86
C THR A 89 16.16 -0.79 6.68
N GLU A 90 17.40 -0.67 6.18
CA GLU A 90 18.59 -1.03 6.96
C GLU A 90 18.73 -0.22 8.25
N LEU A 91 18.43 1.08 8.20
CA LEU A 91 18.46 1.96 9.37
C LEU A 91 17.36 1.56 10.36
N ALA A 92 16.14 1.33 9.89
CA ALA A 92 15.04 0.86 10.74
C ALA A 92 15.36 -0.49 11.40
N LEU A 93 16.00 -1.42 10.68
CA LEU A 93 16.46 -2.70 11.23
C LEU A 93 17.55 -2.52 12.30
N LYS A 94 18.50 -1.60 12.10
CA LYS A 94 19.53 -1.26 13.10
C LYS A 94 18.92 -0.69 14.38
N ASP A 95 17.82 0.05 14.24
CA ASP A 95 17.04 0.59 15.36
C ASP A 95 16.03 -0.43 15.93
N ASN A 96 16.18 -1.70 15.57
CA ASN A 96 15.36 -2.82 16.03
C ASN A 96 13.86 -2.73 15.69
N ARG A 97 13.47 -1.90 14.71
CA ARG A 97 12.08 -1.88 14.22
C ARG A 97 11.70 -3.27 13.73
N GLN A 98 10.56 -3.77 14.21
CA GLN A 98 10.10 -5.13 13.88
C GLN A 98 9.08 -5.13 12.75
N LEU A 99 8.18 -4.15 12.79
CA LEU A 99 7.07 -3.97 11.87
C LEU A 99 7.36 -2.75 11.01
N MET A 100 7.35 -2.92 9.70
CA MET A 100 7.73 -1.88 8.75
C MET A 100 6.74 -1.85 7.61
N GLU A 101 6.47 -0.65 7.10
CA GLU A 101 5.73 -0.44 5.86
C GLU A 101 6.58 0.34 4.86
N ILE A 102 6.44 -0.06 3.60
CA ILE A 102 7.00 0.61 2.43
C ILE A 102 5.85 0.83 1.46
N GLU A 103 5.62 2.07 1.06
CA GLU A 103 4.53 2.44 0.16
C GLU A 103 5.04 3.44 -0.87
N PHE A 104 4.74 3.23 -2.14
CA PHE A 104 5.00 4.21 -3.20
C PHE A 104 4.17 3.87 -4.44
N PRO A 105 3.91 4.85 -5.33
CA PRO A 105 3.14 4.61 -6.53
C PRO A 105 3.89 3.63 -7.48
N THR A 106 3.15 2.70 -8.08
CA THR A 106 3.69 1.67 -8.99
C THR A 106 3.39 1.94 -10.46
N ALA A 107 2.48 2.87 -10.76
CA ALA A 107 2.09 3.26 -12.11
C ALA A 107 2.87 4.48 -12.67
N GLY A 108 3.95 4.89 -11.98
CA GLY A 108 4.74 6.10 -12.27
C GLY A 108 4.99 6.90 -10.99
N LEU A 109 6.14 7.57 -10.86
CA LEU A 109 6.45 8.35 -9.64
C LEU A 109 5.53 9.54 -9.44
N GLU A 110 4.91 10.02 -10.51
CA GLU A 110 3.93 11.10 -10.57
C GLU A 110 2.48 10.62 -10.49
N SER A 111 2.24 9.30 -10.51
CA SER A 111 0.88 8.75 -10.52
C SER A 111 0.24 8.90 -9.14
N VAL A 112 -1.08 9.13 -9.10
CA VAL A 112 -1.85 9.02 -7.85
C VAL A 112 -2.49 7.64 -7.75
N PRO A 113 -2.88 7.20 -6.53
CA PRO A 113 -3.64 5.96 -6.37
C PRO A 113 -4.87 5.93 -7.28
N GLY A 114 -5.04 4.83 -8.03
CA GLY A 114 -6.13 4.63 -8.98
C GLY A 114 -5.90 5.19 -10.38
N ASP A 115 -4.73 5.79 -10.67
CA ASP A 115 -4.33 6.10 -12.05
C ASP A 115 -3.95 4.83 -12.84
N GLY A 116 -3.45 3.81 -12.16
CA GLY A 116 -3.13 2.52 -12.74
C GLY A 116 -4.33 1.57 -12.77
N GLU A 117 -4.29 0.60 -13.68
CA GLU A 117 -5.17 -0.57 -13.57
C GLU A 117 -4.64 -1.49 -12.47
N GLY A 118 -5.50 -1.94 -11.55
CA GLY A 118 -5.06 -2.72 -10.39
C GLY A 118 -4.18 -3.93 -10.72
N GLY A 119 -4.43 -4.62 -11.85
CA GLY A 119 -3.58 -5.73 -12.32
C GLY A 119 -2.17 -5.31 -12.74
N ILE A 120 -2.04 -4.12 -13.34
CA ILE A 120 -0.75 -3.53 -13.72
C ILE A 120 0.01 -3.09 -12.47
N GLU A 121 -0.68 -2.47 -11.51
CA GLU A 121 -0.09 -2.02 -10.24
C GLU A 121 0.45 -3.20 -9.42
N MET A 122 -0.30 -4.30 -9.34
CA MET A 122 0.15 -5.52 -8.65
C MET A 122 1.36 -6.15 -9.33
N THR A 123 1.35 -6.24 -10.67
CA THR A 123 2.50 -6.78 -11.44
C THR A 123 3.74 -5.89 -11.29
N GLY A 124 3.57 -4.56 -11.33
CA GLY A 124 4.65 -3.60 -11.10
C GLY A 124 5.20 -3.69 -9.68
N SER A 125 4.31 -3.79 -8.67
CA SER A 125 4.69 -3.99 -7.27
C SER A 125 5.51 -5.28 -7.10
N MET A 126 5.12 -6.38 -7.74
CA MET A 126 5.86 -7.64 -7.73
C MET A 126 7.28 -7.50 -8.27
N GLN A 127 7.47 -6.78 -9.38
CA GLN A 127 8.80 -6.52 -9.94
C GLN A 127 9.65 -5.65 -9.01
N LEU A 128 9.06 -4.58 -8.45
CA LEU A 128 9.75 -3.67 -7.54
C LEU A 128 10.13 -4.37 -6.22
N ILE A 129 9.30 -5.29 -5.73
CA ILE A 129 9.64 -6.15 -4.58
C ILE A 129 10.82 -7.05 -4.92
N ARG A 130 10.85 -7.68 -6.10
CA ARG A 130 11.98 -8.51 -6.53
C ARG A 130 13.27 -7.70 -6.50
N GLU A 131 13.28 -6.55 -7.16
CA GLU A 131 14.44 -5.67 -7.25
C GLU A 131 14.86 -5.18 -5.87
N PHE A 132 13.90 -4.74 -5.05
CA PHE A 132 14.15 -4.36 -3.65
C PHE A 132 14.90 -5.48 -2.92
N CYS A 133 14.37 -6.71 -2.96
CA CYS A 133 14.92 -7.87 -2.28
C CYS A 133 16.32 -8.24 -2.76
N GLU A 134 16.59 -8.18 -4.07
CA GLU A 134 17.92 -8.51 -4.63
C GLU A 134 19.03 -7.59 -4.11
N GLY A 135 18.74 -6.29 -3.98
CA GLY A 135 19.72 -5.33 -3.47
C GLY A 135 19.79 -5.28 -1.94
N PHE A 136 18.74 -5.73 -1.24
CA PHE A 136 18.62 -5.62 0.21
C PHE A 136 19.04 -6.89 0.96
N ILE A 137 18.72 -8.05 0.39
CA ILE A 137 18.84 -9.33 1.08
C ILE A 137 20.10 -10.04 0.60
N ASN A 138 21.03 -10.24 1.53
CA ASN A 138 22.23 -11.03 1.26
C ASN A 138 21.83 -12.44 0.75
N PRO A 139 22.56 -13.02 -0.22
CA PRO A 139 22.24 -14.33 -0.77
C PRO A 139 22.09 -15.44 0.29
N GLU A 140 22.90 -15.39 1.36
CA GLU A 140 22.85 -16.32 2.49
C GLU A 140 21.54 -16.24 3.30
N LYS A 141 20.88 -15.07 3.28
CA LYS A 141 19.62 -14.81 3.97
C LYS A 141 18.41 -14.95 3.04
N ALA A 142 18.62 -15.12 1.73
CA ALA A 142 17.52 -15.27 0.77
C ALA A 142 16.63 -16.48 1.10
N THR A 143 17.24 -17.61 1.50
CA THR A 143 16.51 -18.82 1.93
C THR A 143 15.86 -18.69 3.31
N ARG A 144 16.17 -17.64 4.07
CA ARG A 144 15.56 -17.29 5.35
C ARG A 144 14.55 -16.15 5.22
N THR A 145 14.34 -15.65 4.01
CA THR A 145 13.32 -14.65 3.71
C THR A 145 12.15 -15.33 3.03
N ARG A 146 10.95 -15.08 3.54
CA ARG A 146 9.71 -15.54 2.92
C ARG A 146 8.86 -14.37 2.47
N ILE A 147 8.47 -14.41 1.20
CA ILE A 147 7.60 -13.43 0.57
C ILE A 147 6.20 -14.03 0.47
N PHE A 148 5.22 -13.37 1.07
CA PHE A 148 3.81 -13.72 0.98
C PHE A 148 3.12 -12.85 -0.06
N PHE A 149 2.54 -13.49 -1.07
CA PHE A 149 1.62 -12.87 -2.01
C PHE A 149 0.17 -12.98 -1.51
N PRO A 150 -0.76 -12.19 -2.03
CA PRO A 150 -2.17 -12.31 -1.65
C PRO A 150 -2.69 -13.74 -1.88
N GLU A 151 -2.55 -14.27 -3.10
CA GLU A 151 -3.11 -15.58 -3.46
C GLU A 151 -2.12 -16.59 -4.06
N ALA A 152 -2.53 -17.87 -4.09
CA ALA A 152 -1.74 -18.97 -4.65
C ALA A 152 -1.46 -18.83 -6.15
N SER A 153 -2.40 -18.27 -6.91
CA SER A 153 -2.27 -17.98 -8.35
C SER A 153 -1.12 -17.00 -8.61
N GLU A 154 -1.01 -15.97 -7.78
CA GLU A 154 0.07 -14.98 -7.86
C GLU A 154 1.42 -15.55 -7.51
N VAL A 155 1.50 -16.48 -6.55
CA VAL A 155 2.75 -17.22 -6.29
C VAL A 155 3.20 -18.00 -7.52
N GLN A 156 2.27 -18.67 -8.21
CA GLN A 156 2.60 -19.41 -9.44
C GLN A 156 3.08 -18.46 -10.52
N PHE A 157 2.39 -17.34 -10.72
CA PHE A 157 2.79 -16.31 -11.67
C PHE A 157 4.16 -15.71 -11.33
N ALA A 158 4.39 -15.35 -10.07
CA ALA A 158 5.66 -14.80 -9.58
C ALA A 158 6.83 -15.75 -9.87
N ARG A 159 6.67 -17.05 -9.58
CA ARG A 159 7.69 -18.08 -9.84
C ARG A 159 8.04 -18.22 -11.32
N GLN A 160 7.08 -17.98 -12.21
CA GLN A 160 7.24 -18.08 -13.66
C GLN A 160 7.65 -16.76 -14.31
N SER A 161 7.72 -15.66 -13.54
CA SER A 161 7.99 -14.32 -14.05
C SER A 161 9.05 -13.60 -13.21
N ALA A 162 8.68 -12.61 -12.40
CA ALA A 162 9.60 -11.73 -11.68
C ALA A 162 10.57 -12.46 -10.74
N PHE A 163 10.17 -13.61 -10.19
CA PHE A 163 10.98 -14.40 -9.26
C PHE A 163 11.58 -15.67 -9.89
N GLU A 164 11.58 -15.78 -11.22
CA GLU A 164 12.30 -16.87 -11.90
C GLU A 164 13.79 -16.83 -11.52
N GLY A 165 14.34 -17.99 -11.13
CA GLY A 165 15.73 -18.12 -10.68
C GLY A 165 16.04 -17.52 -9.29
N ALA A 166 15.07 -16.91 -8.61
CA ALA A 166 15.24 -16.36 -7.27
C ALA A 166 15.31 -17.47 -6.20
N SER A 167 16.20 -17.32 -5.22
CA SER A 167 16.30 -18.26 -4.08
C SER A 167 15.32 -17.95 -2.92
N PHE A 168 14.46 -16.95 -3.09
CA PHE A 168 13.48 -16.55 -2.07
C PHE A 168 12.40 -17.61 -1.88
N LYS A 169 11.95 -17.80 -0.64
CA LYS A 169 10.77 -18.63 -0.36
C LYS A 169 9.52 -17.82 -0.69
N LEU A 170 8.69 -18.32 -1.60
CA LEU A 170 7.42 -17.68 -1.96
C LEU A 170 6.24 -18.49 -1.42
N ASP A 171 5.32 -17.80 -0.76
CA ASP A 171 4.10 -18.35 -0.17
C ASP A 171 2.95 -17.35 -0.36
N TYR A 172 1.76 -17.65 0.15
CA TYR A 172 0.58 -16.79 -0.02
C TYR A 172 -0.29 -16.70 1.24
N LEU A 173 -1.05 -15.61 1.36
CA LEU A 173 -1.92 -15.32 2.49
C LEU A 173 -3.24 -16.11 2.43
N THR A 174 -3.97 -16.03 1.32
CA THR A 174 -5.32 -16.61 1.19
C THR A 174 -5.35 -17.70 0.11
N LYS A 175 -6.08 -18.79 0.36
CA LYS A 175 -6.41 -19.74 -0.72
C LYS A 175 -7.61 -19.17 -1.47
N PRO A 176 -7.62 -19.18 -2.81
CA PRO A 176 -8.86 -18.98 -3.54
C PRO A 176 -9.74 -20.20 -3.27
N SER A 177 -10.58 -20.13 -2.24
CA SER A 177 -11.59 -21.14 -2.02
C SER A 177 -12.86 -20.63 -2.65
N PHE A 178 -13.27 -21.23 -3.78
CA PHE A 178 -14.58 -21.02 -4.41
C PHE A 178 -15.78 -21.22 -3.43
N PHE A 179 -15.51 -21.76 -2.23
CA PHE A 179 -16.43 -21.95 -1.10
C PHE A 179 -16.33 -20.89 0.01
N GLU A 180 -15.40 -19.92 -0.06
CA GLU A 180 -15.35 -18.79 0.88
C GLU A 180 -16.58 -17.88 0.76
N ASP A 181 -17.13 -17.75 -0.45
CA ASP A 181 -18.45 -17.12 -0.69
C ASP A 181 -19.61 -17.89 -0.03
N PHE A 182 -19.39 -19.13 0.40
CA PHE A 182 -20.38 -19.99 1.08
C PHE A 182 -20.03 -20.29 2.55
N GLY A 183 -18.99 -19.69 3.12
CA GLY A 183 -18.69 -19.80 4.56
C GLY A 183 -18.02 -21.10 5.02
N PHE A 184 -17.50 -21.92 4.10
CA PHE A 184 -16.71 -23.13 4.44
C PHE A 184 -15.24 -22.93 4.05
N SER A 185 -14.44 -22.37 4.95
CA SER A 185 -12.99 -22.20 4.75
C SER A 185 -12.21 -23.29 5.49
N GLU A 186 -11.41 -24.09 4.76
CA GLU A 186 -10.23 -24.73 5.35
C GLU A 186 -9.21 -23.62 5.67
N LYS A 187 -9.28 -23.08 6.90
CA LYS A 187 -8.28 -22.12 7.38
C LYS A 187 -6.94 -22.82 7.52
N VAL A 188 -6.06 -22.63 6.53
CA VAL A 188 -4.65 -22.97 6.68
C VAL A 188 -4.04 -21.92 7.61
N LYS A 189 -3.57 -22.35 8.78
CA LYS A 189 -2.96 -21.44 9.77
C LYS A 189 -1.64 -20.91 9.25
N MET A 190 -1.31 -19.66 9.56
CA MET A 190 -0.02 -19.08 9.17
C MET A 190 1.16 -19.80 9.81
N ALA A 191 0.99 -20.31 11.04
CA ALA A 191 1.96 -21.16 11.73
C ALA A 191 2.40 -22.40 10.91
N ASP A 192 1.52 -22.97 10.09
CA ASP A 192 1.83 -24.16 9.29
C ASP A 192 2.66 -23.84 8.04
N ARG A 193 2.68 -22.56 7.62
CA ARG A 193 3.39 -22.08 6.43
C ARG A 193 4.77 -21.52 6.75
N VAL A 194 4.90 -20.90 7.91
CA VAL A 194 6.16 -20.36 8.41
C VAL A 194 7.06 -21.48 8.92
N LYS A 195 8.36 -21.35 8.67
CA LYS A 195 9.37 -22.29 9.19
C LYS A 195 10.21 -21.65 10.29
N PRO A 196 10.76 -22.44 11.24
CA PRO A 196 11.61 -21.93 12.32
C PRO A 196 12.76 -21.05 11.84
N GLU A 197 13.39 -21.41 10.72
CA GLU A 197 14.54 -20.71 10.15
C GLU A 197 14.21 -19.43 9.37
N ASP A 198 12.93 -19.11 9.18
CA ASP A 198 12.55 -17.84 8.56
C ASP A 198 12.89 -16.68 9.51
N GLU A 199 13.55 -15.65 9.01
CA GLU A 199 14.01 -14.47 9.78
C GLU A 199 13.27 -13.19 9.36
N LEU A 200 12.89 -13.09 8.08
CA LEU A 200 12.22 -11.94 7.50
C LEU A 200 11.00 -12.39 6.71
N PHE A 201 9.86 -11.77 7.00
CA PHE A 201 8.65 -11.87 6.22
C PHE A 201 8.42 -10.58 5.45
N LEU A 202 8.19 -10.69 4.15
CA LEU A 202 7.74 -9.58 3.32
C LEU A 202 6.34 -9.93 2.80
N VAL A 203 5.38 -9.05 3.00
CA VAL A 203 4.02 -9.23 2.50
C VAL A 203 3.81 -8.27 1.33
N ALA A 204 3.54 -8.86 0.17
CA ALA A 204 3.33 -8.15 -1.08
C ALA A 204 1.87 -7.69 -1.17
N TYR A 205 1.69 -6.38 -1.21
CA TYR A 205 0.47 -5.67 -1.61
C TYR A 205 -0.88 -6.25 -1.13
N PRO A 206 -1.09 -6.43 0.19
CA PRO A 206 -2.29 -7.05 0.74
C PRO A 206 -3.52 -6.12 0.77
N TYR A 207 -3.88 -5.49 -0.35
CA TYR A 207 -4.97 -4.50 -0.42
C TYR A 207 -6.19 -4.91 -1.24
N PHE A 208 -6.12 -5.98 -2.02
CA PHE A 208 -7.20 -6.34 -2.94
C PHE A 208 -8.40 -6.90 -2.17
N ASN A 209 -8.15 -7.82 -1.23
CA ASN A 209 -9.15 -8.39 -0.34
C ASN A 209 -8.87 -8.02 1.12
N VAL A 210 -9.89 -7.52 1.80
CA VAL A 210 -9.82 -7.18 3.24
C VAL A 210 -9.36 -8.33 4.13
N ASN A 211 -9.60 -9.58 3.71
CA ASN A 211 -9.16 -10.77 4.44
C ASN A 211 -7.64 -10.92 4.43
N GLU A 212 -6.93 -10.43 3.41
CA GLU A 212 -5.46 -10.48 3.32
C GLU A 212 -4.85 -9.79 4.53
N MET A 213 -5.28 -8.56 4.85
CA MET A 213 -4.80 -7.84 6.03
C MET A 213 -5.16 -8.50 7.36
N LEU A 214 -6.23 -9.29 7.42
CA LEU A 214 -6.55 -10.07 8.62
C LEU A 214 -5.60 -11.26 8.79
N VAL A 215 -5.20 -11.89 7.68
CA VAL A 215 -4.18 -12.94 7.68
C VAL A 215 -2.80 -12.37 8.02
N VAL A 216 -2.50 -11.13 7.62
CA VAL A 216 -1.27 -10.43 8.05
C VAL A 216 -1.25 -10.23 9.57
N GLU A 217 -2.39 -9.92 10.19
CA GLU A 217 -2.50 -9.85 11.66
C GLU A 217 -2.25 -11.22 12.32
N GLU A 218 -2.76 -12.30 11.72
CA GLU A 218 -2.49 -13.67 12.17
C GLU A 218 -1.01 -14.03 12.06
N LEU A 219 -0.40 -13.76 10.90
CA LEU A 219 1.03 -13.95 10.67
C LEU A 219 1.87 -13.20 11.71
N TYR A 220 1.52 -11.95 12.01
CA TYR A 220 2.20 -11.19 13.05
C TYR A 220 2.13 -11.89 14.41
N LYS A 221 0.92 -12.22 14.88
CA LYS A 221 0.72 -12.84 16.20
C LYS A 221 1.37 -14.21 16.35
N GLU A 222 1.32 -15.01 15.29
CA GLU A 222 1.78 -16.41 15.35
C GLU A 222 3.29 -16.54 15.08
N ALA A 223 3.87 -15.68 14.24
CA ALA A 223 5.23 -15.88 13.75
C ALA A 223 6.21 -14.75 14.10
N VAL A 224 5.73 -13.54 14.42
CA VAL A 224 6.58 -12.34 14.55
C VAL A 224 6.59 -11.83 15.98
N GLU A 225 5.42 -11.65 16.58
CA GLU A 225 5.25 -11.18 17.94
C GLU A 225 6.06 -12.04 18.92
N ASN A 226 6.79 -11.40 19.85
CA ASN A 226 7.69 -12.05 20.81
C ASN A 226 8.89 -12.82 20.20
N THR A 227 9.21 -12.60 18.92
CA THR A 227 10.40 -13.18 18.28
C THR A 227 11.37 -12.09 17.81
N ALA A 228 12.54 -12.48 17.30
CA ALA A 228 13.45 -11.57 16.61
C ALA A 228 13.09 -11.33 15.13
N ARG A 229 12.10 -12.06 14.60
CA ARG A 229 11.72 -12.00 13.18
C ARG A 229 11.13 -10.64 12.83
N LYS A 230 11.26 -10.26 11.55
CA LYS A 230 10.85 -8.96 11.04
C LYS A 230 9.73 -9.12 10.01
N LEU A 231 8.83 -8.13 9.93
CA LEU A 231 7.72 -8.10 8.99
C LEU A 231 7.72 -6.77 8.24
N ILE A 232 7.78 -6.84 6.91
CA ILE A 232 7.68 -5.69 6.01
C ILE A 232 6.39 -5.86 5.19
N ILE A 233 5.52 -4.84 5.19
CA ILE A 233 4.40 -4.75 4.26
C ILE A 233 4.80 -3.81 3.12
N PHE A 234 4.63 -4.26 1.89
CA PHE A 234 5.05 -3.55 0.69
C PHE A 234 3.83 -3.17 -0.15
N ASN A 235 3.63 -1.88 -0.42
CA ASN A 235 2.50 -1.33 -1.18
C ASN A 235 1.14 -1.88 -0.72
N GLY A 236 0.83 -1.76 0.57
CA GLY A 236 -0.34 -2.38 1.19
C GLY A 236 -1.58 -1.48 1.30
N GLU A 237 -1.53 -0.25 0.79
CA GLU A 237 -2.62 0.74 0.91
C GLU A 237 -3.14 0.91 2.35
N LEU A 238 -2.24 0.84 3.34
CA LEU A 238 -2.63 0.86 4.75
C LEU A 238 -3.35 2.15 5.14
N ASP A 239 -3.11 3.25 4.42
CA ASP A 239 -3.82 4.52 4.60
C ASP A 239 -5.33 4.41 4.32
N ARG A 240 -5.75 3.53 3.40
CA ARG A 240 -7.17 3.26 3.16
C ARG A 240 -7.85 2.71 4.40
N ILE A 241 -7.17 1.85 5.15
CA ILE A 241 -7.69 1.31 6.41
C ILE A 241 -7.63 2.38 7.52
N ARG A 242 -6.52 3.14 7.60
CA ARG A 242 -6.33 4.19 8.62
C ARG A 242 -7.31 5.37 8.49
N SER A 243 -7.65 5.76 7.28
CA SER A 243 -8.58 6.85 6.97
C SER A 243 -10.05 6.51 7.24
N GLY A 244 -10.35 5.23 7.53
CA GLY A 244 -11.71 4.77 7.78
C GLY A 244 -12.53 4.57 6.50
N TYR A 245 -11.87 4.37 5.35
CA TYR A 245 -12.54 4.02 4.09
C TYR A 245 -13.51 2.84 4.26
N TYR A 246 -13.15 1.84 5.07
CA TYR A 246 -14.00 0.72 5.43
C TYR A 246 -14.83 1.05 6.68
N PRO A 247 -16.17 1.23 6.57
CA PRO A 247 -16.99 1.60 7.71
C PRO A 247 -16.95 0.52 8.80
N SER A 248 -16.66 0.92 10.04
CA SER A 248 -16.44 -0.03 11.15
C SER A 248 -17.63 -0.92 11.47
N PHE A 249 -18.85 -0.49 11.15
CA PHE A 249 -20.06 -1.30 11.33
C PHE A 249 -20.07 -2.55 10.44
N PHE A 250 -19.57 -2.43 9.20
CA PHE A 250 -19.49 -3.54 8.26
C PHE A 250 -18.16 -4.31 8.36
N TYR A 251 -17.08 -3.64 8.76
CA TYR A 251 -15.74 -4.21 8.85
C TYR A 251 -15.13 -4.08 10.25
N PRO A 252 -15.74 -4.67 11.30
CA PRO A 252 -15.29 -4.51 12.68
C PRO A 252 -13.88 -5.05 12.93
N LYS A 253 -13.46 -6.09 12.19
CA LYS A 253 -12.10 -6.65 12.27
C LYS A 253 -11.04 -5.68 11.75
N LEU A 254 -11.29 -5.00 10.62
CA LEU A 254 -10.40 -3.97 10.10
C LEU A 254 -10.36 -2.75 11.03
N ALA A 255 -11.52 -2.35 11.57
CA ALA A 255 -11.58 -1.29 12.56
C ALA A 255 -10.74 -1.61 13.81
N LYS A 256 -10.71 -2.88 14.24
CA LYS A 256 -9.81 -3.34 15.30
C LYS A 256 -8.35 -3.23 14.85
N LEU A 257 -8.03 -3.71 13.64
CA LEU A 257 -6.67 -3.67 13.07
C LEU A 257 -6.08 -2.25 13.05
N SER A 258 -6.89 -1.25 12.67
CA SER A 258 -6.50 0.17 12.66
C SER A 258 -6.08 0.71 14.02
N LYS A 259 -6.51 0.06 15.12
CA LYS A 259 -6.20 0.43 16.50
C LYS A 259 -5.15 -0.48 17.14
N THR A 260 -4.79 -1.60 16.51
CA THR A 260 -3.86 -2.60 17.05
C THR A 260 -2.58 -2.70 16.23
N LEU A 261 -2.61 -3.39 15.08
CA LEU A 261 -1.42 -3.68 14.27
C LEU A 261 -0.89 -2.43 13.55
N LEU A 262 -1.77 -1.66 12.90
CA LEU A 262 -1.34 -0.57 12.01
C LEU A 262 -0.60 0.57 12.73
N PRO A 263 -0.95 0.95 13.97
CA PRO A 263 -0.17 1.93 14.74
C PRO A 263 1.22 1.46 15.16
N MET A 264 1.50 0.14 15.15
CA MET A 264 2.82 -0.40 15.48
C MET A 264 3.77 -0.46 14.27
N MET A 265 3.26 -0.26 13.06
CA MET A 265 4.05 -0.26 11.83
C MET A 265 4.89 1.02 11.74
N GLU A 266 6.20 0.86 11.59
CA GLU A 266 7.09 1.98 11.27
C GLU A 266 7.03 2.26 9.77
N THR A 267 6.62 3.48 9.38
CA THR A 267 6.73 3.91 7.99
C THR A 267 8.18 4.16 7.63
N VAL A 268 8.78 3.19 6.96
CA VAL A 268 10.20 3.23 6.58
C VAL A 268 10.39 4.07 5.33
N TYR A 269 9.51 3.90 4.36
CA TYR A 269 9.57 4.64 3.11
C TYR A 269 8.16 4.85 2.57
N TYR A 270 7.81 6.09 2.21
CA TYR A 270 6.45 6.44 1.81
C TYR A 270 6.46 7.53 0.77
N ILE A 271 5.79 7.30 -0.35
CA ILE A 271 5.45 8.32 -1.35
C ILE A 271 3.95 8.23 -1.61
N HIS A 272 3.26 9.34 -1.45
CA HIS A 272 1.86 9.44 -1.83
C HIS A 272 1.58 10.78 -2.50
N ASN A 273 1.08 10.70 -3.73
CA ASN A 273 0.79 11.86 -4.55
C ASN A 273 -0.69 12.24 -4.40
N PHE A 274 -0.96 13.53 -4.33
CA PHE A 274 -2.30 14.10 -4.31
C PHE A 274 -2.54 14.92 -5.57
N LYS A 275 -3.69 14.67 -6.22
CA LYS A 275 -4.22 15.53 -7.29
C LYS A 275 -5.19 16.55 -6.70
N GLY A 276 -5.27 17.72 -7.33
CA GLY A 276 -6.24 18.76 -6.98
C GLY A 276 -5.70 20.15 -7.25
N ARG A 277 -6.47 21.17 -6.85
CA ARG A 277 -6.08 22.60 -6.98
C ARG A 277 -4.74 22.91 -6.30
N ASN A 278 -4.43 22.17 -5.24
CA ASN A 278 -3.16 22.22 -4.52
C ASN A 278 -2.56 20.80 -4.49
N GLY A 279 -2.19 20.28 -5.65
CA GLY A 279 -1.50 18.99 -5.75
C GLY A 279 -0.19 18.98 -4.95
N GLY A 280 0.26 17.81 -4.56
CA GLY A 280 1.50 17.67 -3.81
C GLY A 280 1.87 16.23 -3.55
N ILE A 281 2.97 16.05 -2.83
CA ILE A 281 3.58 14.76 -2.53
C ILE A 281 3.83 14.70 -1.03
N LEU A 282 3.27 13.69 -0.36
CA LEU A 282 3.67 13.31 0.98
C LEU A 282 4.80 12.29 0.86
N PHE A 283 5.97 12.66 1.34
CA PHE A 283 7.18 11.86 1.27
C PHE A 283 7.73 11.58 2.68
N ARG A 284 8.19 10.35 2.92
CA ARG A 284 8.97 9.99 4.09
C ARG A 284 10.05 8.98 3.73
N CYS A 285 11.24 9.19 4.27
CA CYS A 285 12.36 8.26 4.20
C CYS A 285 13.02 8.18 5.58
N TYR A 286 12.90 7.04 6.26
CA TYR A 286 13.42 6.83 7.61
C TYR A 286 14.94 7.01 7.68
N PRO A 287 15.49 7.63 8.75
CA PRO A 287 14.83 8.16 9.95
C PRO A 287 14.33 9.60 9.81
N GLY A 288 14.35 10.17 8.60
CA GLY A 288 13.95 11.55 8.34
C GLY A 288 12.47 11.83 8.64
N PRO A 289 12.11 13.11 8.83
CA PRO A 289 10.73 13.52 9.10
C PRO A 289 9.85 13.34 7.87
N TRP A 290 8.53 13.44 8.08
CA TRP A 290 7.56 13.59 7.00
C TRP A 290 7.77 14.92 6.27
N LYS A 291 7.73 14.87 4.94
CA LYS A 291 7.87 16.03 4.05
C LYS A 291 6.63 16.17 3.20
N LEU A 292 6.16 17.41 3.05
CA LEU A 292 5.10 17.76 2.12
C LEU A 292 5.70 18.66 1.03
N GLU A 293 5.79 18.13 -0.18
CA GLU A 293 6.21 18.90 -1.34
C GLU A 293 4.96 19.34 -2.10
N MET A 294 4.73 20.66 -2.16
CA MET A 294 3.61 21.20 -2.92
C MET A 294 4.01 21.31 -4.38
N SER A 295 3.25 20.65 -5.26
CA SER A 295 3.40 20.84 -6.70
C SER A 295 2.77 22.19 -7.06
N VAL A 296 3.62 23.18 -7.36
CA VAL A 296 3.15 24.45 -7.92
C VAL A 296 2.83 24.20 -9.40
N PHE A 297 1.58 23.85 -9.69
CA PHE A 297 1.03 23.90 -11.04
C PHE A 297 0.56 25.32 -11.37
#